data_AF-A0A352RBX4-F1
#
_entry.id   AF-A0A352RBX4-F1
#
_cell.length_a   1.000
_cell.length_b   1.000
_cell.length_c   1.000
_cell.angle_alpha   90.00
_cell.angle_beta   90.00
_cell.angle_gamma   90.00
#
_symmetry.space_group_name_H-M   'P 1'
#
loop_
_entity.id
_entity.type
_entity.pdbx_description
1 polymer ?
#
loop_
_entity_poly.entity_id
_entity_poly.type
_entity_poly.pdbx_seq_one_letter_code
_entity_poly.pdbx_strand_id
1 'polypeptide(L)'
;MKIVFYLFLSFYLAQSDPFIEKITDDFNSNSNFLLLNVKSKNYNGLAIIENDDLFTYHQITQNKNKQEYKLLVQEILTKKNYLEINEQPIEKWGFIRVKESQKIKSKLKKGLKRFIKIYFNDDLIEKGNTNEEERAFIIKILFENKISCYIDDETGLLILNK
;
A
#
# COMPACT_ATOMS: atom_id res chain seq x y z
N MET A 1 4.56 34.71 -39.38
CA MET A 1 3.81 33.46 -39.16
C MET A 1 4.06 33.02 -37.72
N LYS A 2 3.12 33.27 -36.79
CA LYS A 2 3.27 32.90 -35.37
C LYS A 2 2.77 31.47 -35.21
N ILE A 3 3.69 30.51 -35.09
CA ILE A 3 3.38 29.15 -34.67
C ILE A 3 3.09 29.25 -33.17
N VAL A 4 1.81 29.34 -32.82
CA VAL A 4 1.35 29.15 -31.45
C VAL A 4 1.54 27.67 -31.16
N PHE A 5 2.61 27.37 -30.42
CA PHE A 5 2.85 26.05 -29.86
C PHE A 5 1.76 25.84 -28.79
N TYR A 6 0.63 25.27 -29.21
CA TYR A 6 -0.34 24.73 -28.26
C TYR A 6 0.37 23.60 -27.52
N LEU A 7 0.88 23.92 -26.33
CA LEU A 7 1.06 22.97 -25.24
C LEU A 7 -0.33 22.41 -24.93
N PHE A 8 -0.78 21.45 -25.76
CA PHE A 8 -1.60 20.37 -25.27
C PHE A 8 -0.70 19.60 -24.30
N LEU A 9 -0.54 20.18 -23.10
CA LEU A 9 -0.41 19.39 -21.91
C LEU A 9 -1.74 18.64 -21.86
N SER A 10 -1.79 17.54 -22.59
CA SER A 10 -2.81 16.53 -22.41
C SER A 10 -2.71 16.19 -20.94
N PHE A 11 -3.58 16.81 -20.16
CA PHE A 11 -4.19 16.17 -19.02
C PHE A 11 -4.71 14.84 -19.57
N TYR A 12 -3.82 13.86 -19.63
CA TYR A 12 -4.17 12.51 -19.26
C TYR A 12 -4.73 12.67 -17.84
N LEU A 13 -6.02 13.02 -17.78
CA LEU A 13 -6.93 12.47 -16.81
C LEU A 13 -6.82 10.96 -17.02
N ALA A 14 -5.71 10.38 -16.57
CA ALA A 14 -5.68 9.00 -16.19
C ALA A 14 -6.82 8.93 -15.19
N GLN A 15 -7.92 8.30 -15.59
CA GLN A 15 -9.03 8.04 -14.71
C GLN A 15 -8.43 7.40 -13.47
N SER A 16 -8.39 8.15 -12.37
CA SER A 16 -7.77 7.69 -11.13
C SER A 16 -8.49 6.41 -10.75
N ASP A 17 -7.74 5.33 -10.52
CA ASP A 17 -8.34 4.10 -10.00
C ASP A 17 -8.97 4.47 -8.64
N PRO A 18 -10.30 4.35 -8.45
CA PRO A 18 -10.95 4.82 -7.23
C PRO A 18 -10.39 4.17 -5.97
N PHE A 19 -9.89 2.94 -6.09
CA PHE A 19 -9.18 2.26 -5.01
C PHE A 19 -7.88 2.98 -4.64
N ILE A 20 -7.07 3.32 -5.65
CA ILE A 20 -5.81 4.05 -5.46
C ILE A 20 -6.07 5.46 -4.90
N GLU A 21 -7.12 6.13 -5.38
CA GLU A 21 -7.50 7.45 -4.88
C GLU A 21 -7.89 7.38 -3.39
N LYS A 22 -8.73 6.42 -3.00
CA LYS A 22 -9.15 6.19 -1.61
C LYS A 22 -7.95 6.00 -0.68
N ILE A 23 -7.04 5.09 -1.01
CA ILE A 23 -5.93 4.72 -0.12
C ILE A 23 -4.80 5.76 -0.06
N THR A 24 -4.66 6.61 -1.09
CA THR A 24 -3.63 7.66 -1.11
C THR A 24 -4.08 8.97 -0.48
N ASP A 25 -5.39 9.16 -0.29
CA ASP A 25 -5.97 10.32 0.39
C ASP A 25 -6.14 10.13 1.90
N ASP A 26 -5.72 8.98 2.42
CA ASP A 26 -5.89 8.59 3.82
C ASP A 26 -4.69 9.00 4.68
N PHE A 27 -4.78 10.17 5.31
CA PHE A 27 -3.73 10.72 6.18
C PHE A 27 -4.08 10.60 7.68
N ASN A 28 -4.93 9.63 8.05
CA ASN A 28 -5.25 9.35 9.45
C ASN A 28 -4.12 8.57 10.12
N SER A 29 -4.10 8.51 11.45
CA SER A 29 -3.12 7.71 12.21
C SER A 29 -3.28 6.19 12.02
N ASN A 30 -4.47 5.74 11.61
CA ASN A 30 -4.77 4.34 11.33
C ASN A 30 -4.96 4.20 9.81
N SER A 31 -3.89 4.50 9.07
CA SER A 31 -3.98 4.65 7.61
C SER A 31 -4.00 3.32 6.87
N ASN A 32 -4.52 3.34 5.64
CA ASN A 32 -4.54 2.16 4.78
C ASN A 32 -3.13 1.71 4.40
N PHE A 33 -2.95 0.39 4.29
CA PHE A 33 -1.73 -0.17 3.74
C PHE A 33 -1.59 0.06 2.23
N LEU A 34 -0.35 0.34 1.84
CA LEU A 34 0.11 0.36 0.46
C LEU A 34 0.94 -0.89 0.15
N LEU A 35 0.88 -1.37 -1.09
CA LEU A 35 1.76 -2.43 -1.62
C LEU A 35 2.70 -1.83 -2.67
N LEU A 36 4.00 -1.88 -2.42
CA LEU A 36 5.01 -1.21 -3.24
C LEU A 36 6.15 -2.17 -3.60
N ASN A 37 6.65 -2.06 -4.84
CA ASN A 37 7.97 -2.58 -5.14
C ASN A 37 9.00 -1.61 -4.55
N VAL A 38 9.84 -2.10 -3.64
CA VAL A 38 10.87 -1.31 -2.97
C VAL A 38 12.23 -1.79 -3.42
N LYS A 39 13.10 -0.83 -3.75
CA LYS A 39 14.51 -1.07 -4.05
C LYS A 39 15.38 -0.29 -3.06
N SER A 40 16.20 -1.00 -2.31
CA SER A 40 17.25 -0.48 -1.45
C SER A 40 18.52 -1.31 -1.62
N LYS A 41 19.61 -0.93 -0.95
CA LYS A 41 20.90 -1.63 -1.05
C LYS A 41 20.84 -3.14 -0.73
N ASN A 42 19.96 -3.54 0.20
CA ASN A 42 19.87 -4.93 0.73
C ASN A 42 18.49 -5.56 0.49
N TYR A 43 17.62 -4.90 -0.27
CA TYR A 43 16.28 -5.39 -0.53
C TYR A 43 15.77 -4.96 -1.89
N ASN A 44 15.23 -5.90 -2.65
CA ASN A 44 14.55 -5.65 -3.91
C ASN A 44 13.34 -6.58 -3.99
N GLY A 45 12.14 -6.03 -3.83
CA GLY A 45 10.92 -6.83 -3.81
C GLY A 45 9.69 -6.07 -3.31
N LEU A 46 8.60 -6.81 -3.13
CA LEU A 46 7.34 -6.26 -2.64
C LEU A 46 7.34 -6.07 -1.12
N ALA A 47 7.06 -4.86 -0.67
CA ALA A 47 6.83 -4.54 0.73
C ALA A 47 5.44 -3.89 0.89
N ILE A 48 4.91 -3.97 2.10
CA ILE A 48 3.78 -3.16 2.54
C ILE A 48 4.24 -2.08 3.51
N ILE A 49 3.47 -1.00 3.61
CA ILE A 49 3.70 0.12 4.54
C ILE A 49 2.36 0.83 4.79
N GLU A 50 2.17 1.41 5.97
CA GLU A 50 1.04 2.30 6.26
C GLU A 50 1.22 3.63 5.49
N ASN A 51 0.14 4.19 4.95
CA ASN A 51 0.20 5.37 4.09
C ASN A 51 0.76 6.62 4.83
N ASP A 52 0.48 6.76 6.12
CA ASP A 52 0.97 7.84 6.96
C ASP A 52 2.47 7.69 7.31
N ASP A 53 2.95 6.46 7.52
CA ASP A 53 4.38 6.17 7.64
C ASP A 53 5.15 6.54 6.36
N LEU A 54 4.59 6.18 5.19
CA LEU A 54 5.20 6.54 3.92
C LEU A 54 5.16 8.05 3.68
N PHE A 55 4.06 8.72 4.05
CA PHE A 55 3.98 10.18 4.01
C PHE A 55 5.04 10.81 4.90
N THR A 56 5.20 10.32 6.13
CA THR A 56 6.21 10.79 7.09
C THR A 56 7.62 10.65 6.53
N TYR A 57 7.94 9.51 5.91
CA TYR A 57 9.22 9.31 5.22
C TYR A 57 9.47 10.38 4.15
N HIS A 58 8.50 10.64 3.27
CA HIS A 58 8.64 11.63 2.20
C HIS A 58 8.63 13.07 2.70
N GLN A 59 7.93 13.35 3.80
CA GLN A 59 7.95 14.66 4.45
C GLN A 59 9.34 14.92 5.05
N ILE A 60 9.93 13.96 5.76
CA ILE A 60 11.24 14.14 6.40
C ILE A 60 12.38 14.20 5.38
N THR A 61 12.36 13.32 4.37
CA THR A 61 13.50 13.19 3.45
C THR A 61 13.43 14.12 2.23
N GLN A 62 12.24 14.58 1.86
CA GLN A 62 12.01 15.35 0.63
C GLN A 62 11.15 16.60 0.84
N ASN A 63 10.70 16.88 2.07
CA ASN A 63 9.85 18.01 2.42
C ASN A 63 8.55 18.09 1.60
N LYS A 64 7.99 16.92 1.22
CA LYS A 64 6.74 16.85 0.45
C LYS A 64 5.53 17.22 1.31
N ASN A 65 4.62 18.00 0.75
CA ASN A 65 3.29 18.19 1.33
C ASN A 65 2.33 17.05 0.91
N LYS A 66 1.12 17.02 1.49
CA LYS A 66 0.12 15.98 1.24
C LYS A 66 -0.26 15.82 -0.24
N GLN A 67 -0.38 16.93 -0.98
CA GLN A 67 -0.76 16.90 -2.39
C GLN A 67 0.37 16.35 -3.27
N GLU A 68 1.60 16.80 -3.03
CA GLU A 68 2.79 16.32 -3.74
C GLU A 68 3.06 14.84 -3.47
N TYR A 69 2.84 14.41 -2.22
CA TYR A 69 2.90 13.03 -1.81
C TYR A 69 1.84 12.18 -2.53
N LYS A 70 0.57 12.60 -2.48
CA LYS A 70 -0.55 11.90 -3.11
C LYS A 70 -0.26 11.65 -4.59
N LEU A 71 0.13 12.68 -5.33
CA LEU A 71 0.47 12.56 -6.75
C LEU A 71 1.63 11.59 -7.00
N LEU A 72 2.68 11.63 -6.18
CA LEU A 72 3.82 10.72 -6.28
C LEU A 72 3.39 9.26 -6.09
N VAL A 73 2.67 8.97 -5.01
CA VAL A 73 2.28 7.58 -4.68
C VAL A 73 1.29 7.03 -5.70
N GLN A 74 0.35 7.86 -6.16
CA GLN A 74 -0.55 7.49 -7.26
C GLN A 74 0.21 7.14 -8.54
N GLU A 75 1.26 7.90 -8.87
CA GLU A 75 2.12 7.60 -10.01
C GLU A 75 2.85 6.26 -9.82
N ILE A 76 3.43 6.00 -8.65
CA ILE A 76 4.14 4.76 -8.35
C ILE A 76 3.21 3.55 -8.51
N LEU A 77 2.02 3.62 -7.90
CA LEU A 77 1.02 2.55 -7.91
C LEU A 77 0.43 2.31 -9.30
N THR A 78 0.24 3.35 -10.11
CA THR A 78 -0.36 3.23 -11.45
C THR A 78 0.65 2.75 -12.49
N LYS A 79 1.88 3.28 -12.48
CA LYS A 79 2.89 3.00 -13.51
C LYS A 79 3.70 1.73 -13.23
N LYS A 80 3.40 1.00 -12.16
CA LYS A 80 4.18 -0.18 -11.69
C LYS A 80 5.66 0.15 -11.50
N ASN A 81 5.95 1.36 -11.04
CA ASN A 81 7.30 1.77 -10.69
C ASN A 81 7.72 1.14 -9.37
N TYR A 82 9.00 1.30 -9.04
CA TYR A 82 9.53 0.99 -7.71
C TYR A 82 9.79 2.28 -6.95
N LEU A 83 9.71 2.19 -5.63
CA LEU A 83 10.20 3.20 -4.71
C LEU A 83 11.67 2.90 -4.38
N GLU A 84 12.55 3.85 -4.67
CA GLU A 84 13.95 3.77 -4.27
C GLU A 84 14.13 4.35 -2.87
N ILE A 85 14.67 3.54 -1.96
CA ILE A 85 14.94 3.94 -0.57
C ILE A 85 16.44 3.85 -0.34
N ASN A 86 17.05 5.01 -0.12
CA ASN A 86 18.49 5.14 0.08
C ASN A 86 18.93 4.76 1.50
N GLU A 87 18.02 4.84 2.48
CA GLU A 87 18.29 4.55 3.89
C GLU A 87 18.15 3.06 4.22
N GLN A 88 18.90 2.60 5.24
CA GLN A 88 18.81 1.23 5.75
C GLN A 88 18.84 1.19 7.28
N PRO A 89 18.12 0.24 7.92
CA PRO A 89 17.17 -0.73 7.33
C PRO A 89 15.86 -0.06 6.85
N ILE A 90 15.16 -0.65 5.87
CA ILE A 90 13.87 -0.09 5.39
C ILE A 90 12.79 -0.15 6.46
N GLU A 91 12.92 -1.11 7.38
CA GLU A 91 12.06 -1.36 8.52
C GLU A 91 12.00 -0.17 9.48
N LYS A 92 13.03 0.71 9.49
CA LYS A 92 13.04 1.95 10.26
C LYS A 92 11.85 2.87 9.89
N TRP A 93 11.37 2.76 8.66
CA TRP A 93 10.28 3.57 8.12
C TRP A 93 8.96 2.80 8.04
N GLY A 94 8.81 1.68 8.76
CA GLY A 94 7.55 0.91 8.78
C GLY A 94 7.37 -0.06 7.61
N PHE A 95 8.35 -0.21 6.71
CA PHE A 95 8.24 -1.19 5.62
C PHE A 95 8.31 -2.63 6.14
N ILE A 96 7.31 -3.44 5.78
CA ILE A 96 7.27 -4.87 6.05
C ILE A 96 7.43 -5.63 4.74
N ARG A 97 8.45 -6.49 4.67
CA ARG A 97 8.73 -7.29 3.47
C ARG A 97 7.65 -8.34 3.27
N VAL A 98 7.14 -8.46 2.05
CA VAL A 98 6.17 -9.51 1.72
C VAL A 98 6.89 -10.77 1.30
N LYS A 99 6.69 -11.85 2.06
CA LYS A 99 7.12 -13.20 1.70
C LYS A 99 5.90 -14.04 1.31
N GLU A 100 6.05 -14.86 0.28
CA GLU A 100 4.95 -15.75 -0.11
C GLU A 100 4.72 -16.85 0.94
N SER A 101 3.45 -17.13 1.23
CA SER A 101 3.05 -18.23 2.12
C SER A 101 2.17 -19.22 1.38
N GLN A 102 2.66 -20.46 1.21
CA GLN A 102 1.89 -21.55 0.60
C GLN A 102 0.63 -21.89 1.42
N LYS A 103 0.72 -21.79 2.76
CA LYS A 103 -0.43 -21.94 3.67
C LYS A 103 -1.53 -20.95 3.30
N ILE A 104 -1.21 -19.66 3.16
CA ILE A 104 -2.19 -18.62 2.80
C ILE A 104 -2.68 -18.81 1.35
N LYS A 105 -1.78 -19.09 0.39
CA LYS A 105 -2.16 -19.37 -1.01
C LYS A 105 -3.19 -20.50 -1.10
N SER A 106 -3.04 -21.55 -0.30
CA SER A 106 -3.99 -22.67 -0.27
C SER A 106 -5.40 -22.27 0.19
N LYS A 107 -5.52 -21.25 1.04
CA LYS A 107 -6.81 -20.71 1.48
C LYS A 107 -7.44 -19.84 0.39
N LEU A 108 -6.64 -19.03 -0.30
CA LEU A 108 -7.09 -18.19 -1.42
C LEU A 108 -7.61 -19.02 -2.61
N LYS A 109 -7.03 -20.19 -2.88
CA LYS A 109 -7.52 -21.13 -3.92
C LYS A 109 -8.99 -21.53 -3.75
N LYS A 110 -9.57 -21.35 -2.55
CA LYS A 110 -10.99 -21.62 -2.28
C LYS A 110 -11.92 -20.42 -2.59
N GLY A 111 -11.37 -19.35 -3.16
CA GLY A 111 -12.07 -18.12 -3.54
C GLY A 111 -11.92 -17.00 -2.51
N LEU A 112 -11.93 -15.75 -2.98
CA LEU A 112 -11.74 -14.54 -2.16
C LEU A 112 -12.76 -14.42 -1.02
N LYS A 113 -14.04 -14.70 -1.30
CA LYS A 113 -15.10 -14.67 -0.27
C LYS A 113 -14.82 -15.63 0.88
N ARG A 114 -14.31 -16.84 0.58
CA ARG A 114 -13.97 -17.83 1.60
C ARG A 114 -12.67 -17.47 2.31
N PHE A 115 -11.70 -16.91 1.58
CA PHE A 115 -10.48 -16.36 2.15
C PHE A 115 -10.77 -15.31 3.22
N ILE A 116 -11.62 -14.32 2.90
CA ILE A 116 -12.03 -13.28 3.85
C ILE A 116 -12.67 -13.93 5.08
N LYS A 117 -13.63 -14.84 4.92
CA LYS A 117 -14.26 -15.54 6.06
C LYS A 117 -13.32 -16.38 6.94
N ILE A 118 -12.16 -16.80 6.43
CA ILE A 118 -11.20 -17.61 7.20
C ILE A 118 -10.39 -16.73 8.14
N TYR A 119 -10.05 -15.51 7.70
CA TYR A 119 -9.17 -14.62 8.43
C TYR A 119 -9.93 -13.52 9.17
N PHE A 120 -11.06 -13.08 8.61
CA PHE A 120 -11.87 -12.00 9.13
C PHE A 120 -13.18 -12.53 9.70
N ASN A 121 -13.41 -12.25 10.98
CA ASN A 121 -14.73 -12.35 11.60
C ASN A 121 -15.30 -10.92 11.71
N ASP A 122 -16.45 -10.67 11.08
CA ASP A 122 -17.05 -9.32 11.01
C ASP A 122 -16.03 -8.21 10.65
N ASP A 123 -15.22 -8.47 9.62
CA ASP A 123 -14.17 -7.58 9.08
C ASP A 123 -12.88 -7.44 9.92
N LEU A 124 -12.66 -8.27 10.95
CA LEU A 124 -11.49 -8.19 11.84
C LEU A 124 -10.61 -9.46 11.81
N ILE A 125 -9.28 -9.33 11.68
CA ILE A 125 -8.32 -10.42 11.97
C ILE A 125 -7.82 -10.32 13.41
N GLU A 126 -8.08 -11.37 14.20
CA GLU A 126 -7.49 -11.53 15.54
C GLU A 126 -5.97 -11.71 15.46
N LYS A 127 -5.24 -10.92 16.28
CA LYS A 127 -3.77 -10.86 16.38
C LYS A 127 -3.11 -12.22 16.67
N GLY A 128 -3.85 -13.23 17.13
CA GLY A 128 -3.36 -14.59 17.40
C GLY A 128 -3.40 -15.58 16.23
N ASN A 129 -4.09 -15.27 15.12
CA ASN A 129 -4.31 -16.22 14.02
C ASN A 129 -3.23 -16.17 12.93
N THR A 130 -2.38 -15.15 12.93
CA THR A 130 -1.36 -14.91 11.89
C THR A 130 -0.14 -14.22 12.49
N ASN A 131 1.07 -14.63 12.10
CA ASN A 131 2.28 -13.85 12.38
C ASN A 131 2.43 -12.66 11.40
N GLU A 132 3.42 -11.80 11.61
CA GLU A 132 3.65 -10.59 10.79
C GLU A 132 3.89 -10.91 9.30
N GLU A 133 4.68 -11.93 8.98
CA GLU A 133 4.94 -12.33 7.59
C GLU A 133 3.66 -12.81 6.90
N GLU A 134 2.84 -13.60 7.61
CA GLU A 134 1.54 -14.05 7.14
C GLU A 134 0.59 -12.87 6.94
N ARG A 135 0.57 -11.92 7.87
CA ARG A 135 -0.23 -10.70 7.79
C ARG A 135 0.15 -9.86 6.57
N ALA A 136 1.45 -9.65 6.33
CA ALA A 136 1.92 -8.91 5.17
C ALA A 136 1.47 -9.55 3.85
N PHE A 137 1.50 -10.89 3.78
CA PHE A 137 1.03 -11.61 2.60
C PHE A 137 -0.50 -11.58 2.44
N ILE A 138 -1.26 -11.56 3.54
CA ILE A 138 -2.72 -11.32 3.51
C ILE A 138 -3.03 -9.92 2.98
N ILE A 139 -2.34 -8.89 3.48
CA ILE A 139 -2.50 -7.49 3.03
C ILE A 139 -2.19 -7.39 1.53
N LYS A 140 -1.12 -8.02 1.04
CA LYS A 140 -0.83 -8.11 -0.40
C LYS A 140 -2.03 -8.66 -1.18
N ILE A 141 -2.61 -9.78 -0.74
CA ILE A 141 -3.77 -10.39 -1.42
C ILE A 141 -4.96 -9.43 -1.43
N LEU A 142 -5.26 -8.75 -0.32
CA LEU A 142 -6.35 -7.79 -0.24
C LEU A 142 -6.13 -6.61 -1.19
N PHE A 143 -4.93 -6.04 -1.18
CA PHE A 143 -4.53 -4.94 -2.05
C PHE A 143 -4.69 -5.32 -3.54
N GLU A 144 -4.18 -6.49 -3.94
CA GLU A 144 -4.30 -6.99 -5.32
C GLU A 144 -5.77 -7.23 -5.75
N ASN A 145 -6.67 -7.41 -4.78
CA ASN A 145 -8.11 -7.54 -5.00
C ASN A 145 -8.88 -6.23 -4.74
N LYS A 146 -8.18 -5.08 -4.66
CA LYS A 146 -8.76 -3.75 -4.41
C LYS A 146 -9.56 -3.64 -3.12
N ILE A 147 -9.11 -4.33 -2.07
CA ILE A 147 -9.68 -4.26 -0.73
C ILE A 147 -8.67 -3.54 0.16
N SER A 148 -9.06 -2.39 0.68
CA SER A 148 -8.26 -1.58 1.60
C SER A 148 -8.37 -2.14 3.03
N CYS A 149 -7.31 -1.98 3.81
CA CYS A 149 -7.25 -2.40 5.20
C CYS A 149 -6.25 -1.56 5.98
N TYR A 150 -6.44 -1.47 7.30
CA TYR A 150 -5.60 -0.72 8.24
C TYR A 150 -5.43 -1.52 9.53
N ILE A 151 -4.45 -1.17 10.35
CA ILE A 151 -4.33 -1.68 11.73
C ILE A 151 -4.98 -0.68 12.68
N ASP A 152 -5.84 -1.19 13.55
CA ASP A 152 -6.35 -0.43 14.68
C ASP A 152 -5.25 -0.29 15.74
N ASP A 153 -4.93 0.95 16.11
CA ASP A 153 -3.84 1.29 17.04
C ASP A 153 -4.11 0.83 18.48
N GLU A 154 -5.38 0.80 18.90
CA GLU A 154 -5.77 0.34 20.23
C GLU A 154 -5.65 -1.18 20.38
N THR A 155 -6.11 -1.94 19.38
CA THR A 155 -6.24 -3.40 19.48
C THR A 155 -5.16 -4.18 18.72
N GLY A 156 -4.49 -3.55 17.74
CA GLY A 156 -3.55 -4.18 16.83
C GLY A 156 -4.19 -5.17 15.85
N LEU A 157 -5.52 -5.10 15.70
CA LEU A 157 -6.30 -5.91 14.76
C LEU A 157 -6.18 -5.34 13.35
N LEU A 158 -6.11 -6.22 12.35
CA LEU A 158 -6.17 -5.83 10.95
C LEU A 158 -7.65 -5.78 10.52
N ILE A 159 -8.10 -4.60 10.07
CA ILE A 159 -9.50 -4.30 9.77
C ILE A 159 -9.69 -4.02 8.28
N LEU A 160 -10.77 -4.53 7.68
CA LEU A 160 -11.14 -4.17 6.30
C LEU A 160 -11.79 -2.78 6.26
N ASN A 161 -11.26 -1.91 5.41
CA ASN A 161 -11.80 -0.57 5.16
C ASN A 161 -12.76 -0.62 3.97
N LYS A 162 -14.07 -0.68 4.25
CA LYS A 162 -15.14 -0.76 3.23
C LYS A 162 -15.33 0.55 2.48
#